data_AF-A0A7S3D7F6-F1
#
_entry.id   AF-A0A7S3D7F6-F1
#
_cell.length_a   1.000
_cell.length_b   1.000
_cell.length_c   1.000
_cell.angle_alpha   90.00
_cell.angle_beta   90.00
_cell.angle_gamma   90.00
#
_symmetry.space_group_name_H-M   'P 1'
#
loop_
_entity.id
_entity.type
_entity.pdbx_description
1 polymer ?
#
loop_
_entity_poly.entity_id
_entity_poly.type
_entity_poly.pdbx_seq_one_letter_code
_entity_poly.pdbx_strand_id
1 'polypeptide(L)'
;MVDEGAIKHIMSLLWNSSTKTPCAYDNIEDVQLEVMSLLSRLMVKDEFCVEAVQLGALDLAVHVLNLHVFEEDATGDSMKLERHALSIIKAVAGNDDNKVLIAEGPALQATVKLMSTVGLVNIAVGEASAGVVGAIGLRSESNSQRVLESGGIEALIRLLDVAITVGETKGEAAMKSKMSLCRTCCQALRNLVGRNVEVKEKALALGAEEKARKAWQMYGDYVGEAAHPCLRDMGCEVELRELWTGSVDKVQDSSAVLGDFSRLDTTLRL
;
A
#
# COMPACT_ATOMS: atom_id res chain seq x y z
N MET A 1 -2.84 10.25 25.36
CA MET A 1 -4.27 10.10 25.07
C MET A 1 -4.55 10.97 23.85
N VAL A 2 -4.93 10.39 22.71
CA VAL A 2 -5.57 11.19 21.67
C VAL A 2 -6.92 11.57 22.27
N ASP A 3 -7.17 12.87 22.36
CA ASP A 3 -8.31 13.46 23.07
C ASP A 3 -9.64 12.87 22.54
N GLU A 4 -10.57 12.56 23.45
CA GLU A 4 -11.87 11.96 23.10
C GLU A 4 -12.59 12.86 22.08
N GLY A 5 -12.67 12.39 20.84
CA GLY A 5 -13.35 13.11 19.75
C GLY A 5 -12.46 13.84 18.76
N ALA A 6 -11.13 13.71 18.79
CA ALA A 6 -10.28 14.27 17.71
C ALA A 6 -10.71 13.78 16.32
N ILE A 7 -10.98 12.46 16.17
CA ILE A 7 -11.47 11.87 14.92
C ILE A 7 -12.82 12.45 14.54
N LYS A 8 -13.74 12.59 15.51
CA LYS A 8 -15.05 13.23 15.29
C LYS A 8 -14.95 14.67 14.76
N HIS A 9 -14.07 15.50 15.34
CA HIS A 9 -13.88 16.87 14.88
C HIS A 9 -13.27 16.92 13.48
N ILE A 10 -12.26 16.07 13.22
CA ILE A 10 -11.64 15.92 11.89
C ILE A 10 -12.69 15.51 10.85
N MET A 11 -13.48 14.47 11.14
CA MET A 11 -14.53 13.98 10.24
C MET A 11 -15.59 15.03 9.97
N SER A 12 -16.03 15.78 10.99
CA SER A 12 -16.97 16.88 10.83
C SER A 12 -16.39 18.00 9.95
N LEU A 13 -15.11 18.35 10.13
CA LEU A 13 -14.44 19.36 9.30
C LEU A 13 -14.36 18.92 7.84
N LEU A 14 -13.96 17.67 7.59
CA LEU A 14 -13.88 17.11 6.25
C LEU A 14 -15.25 17.09 5.58
N TRP A 15 -16.30 16.61 6.25
CA TRP A 15 -17.63 16.60 5.65
C TRP A 15 -18.14 17.98 5.29
N ASN A 16 -18.00 18.93 6.21
CA ASN A 16 -18.44 20.31 5.97
C ASN A 16 -17.69 21.00 4.85
N SER A 17 -16.43 20.62 4.59
CA SER A 17 -15.64 21.19 3.50
C SER A 17 -15.90 20.49 2.16
N SER A 18 -16.20 19.18 2.16
CA SER A 18 -16.48 18.42 0.93
C SER A 18 -17.88 18.66 0.36
N THR A 19 -18.86 19.05 1.18
CA THR A 19 -20.25 19.25 0.72
C THR A 19 -20.61 20.70 0.38
N LYS A 20 -19.75 21.68 0.72
CA LYS A 20 -20.03 23.10 0.41
C LYS A 20 -19.53 23.42 -0.99
N THR A 21 -20.37 24.12 -1.76
CA THR A 21 -19.97 24.74 -3.03
C THR A 21 -18.73 25.61 -2.79
N PRO A 22 -17.75 25.64 -3.72
CA PRO A 22 -16.51 26.38 -3.51
C PRO A 22 -16.82 27.88 -3.42
N CYS A 23 -17.01 28.37 -2.20
CA CYS A 23 -17.12 29.79 -1.93
C CYS A 23 -15.74 30.29 -1.49
N ALA A 24 -15.11 31.07 -2.37
CA ALA A 24 -14.16 32.13 -2.05
C ALA A 24 -12.99 31.87 -1.07
N TYR A 25 -12.49 30.63 -0.94
CA TYR A 25 -11.27 30.35 -0.17
C TYR A 25 -10.28 29.55 -1.00
N ASP A 26 -9.20 30.20 -1.42
CA ASP A 26 -8.16 29.65 -2.29
C ASP A 26 -7.33 28.50 -1.67
N ASN A 27 -7.62 28.08 -0.44
CA ASN A 27 -6.83 27.11 0.34
C ASN A 27 -7.64 25.95 0.95
N ILE A 28 -8.92 25.77 0.59
CA ILE A 28 -9.75 24.72 1.20
C ILE A 28 -9.25 23.31 0.85
N GLU A 29 -8.74 23.11 -0.36
CA GLU A 29 -8.19 21.83 -0.81
C GLU A 29 -6.91 21.47 -0.05
N ASP A 30 -5.98 22.42 0.12
CA ASP A 30 -4.76 22.20 0.91
C ASP A 30 -5.07 21.78 2.35
N VAL A 31 -6.06 22.43 2.97
CA VAL A 31 -6.54 22.05 4.31
C VAL A 31 -7.15 20.65 4.30
N GLN A 32 -7.96 20.30 3.29
CA GLN A 32 -8.50 18.95 3.16
C GLN A 32 -7.40 17.91 3.05
N LEU A 33 -6.38 18.15 2.21
CA LEU A 33 -5.26 17.25 2.04
C LEU A 33 -4.53 16.99 3.36
N GLU A 34 -4.16 18.04 4.09
CA GLU A 34 -3.48 17.91 5.39
C GLU A 34 -4.34 17.17 6.43
N VAL A 35 -5.63 17.49 6.50
CA VAL A 35 -6.55 16.87 7.46
C VAL A 35 -6.81 15.41 7.13
N MET A 36 -6.97 15.04 5.86
CA MET A 36 -7.08 13.64 5.43
C MET A 36 -5.78 12.86 5.69
N SER A 37 -4.63 13.51 5.45
CA SER A 37 -3.31 12.98 5.76
C SER A 37 -3.17 12.67 7.25
N LEU A 38 -3.57 13.62 8.11
CA LEU A 38 -3.61 13.43 9.57
C LEU A 38 -4.53 12.28 9.97
N LEU A 39 -5.75 12.23 9.42
CA LEU A 39 -6.72 11.17 9.71
C LEU A 39 -6.15 9.77 9.43
N SER A 40 -5.52 9.58 8.26
CA SER A 40 -4.89 8.30 7.90
C SER A 40 -3.76 7.90 8.85
N ARG A 41 -3.03 8.87 9.43
CA ARG A 41 -1.95 8.63 10.40
C ARG A 41 -2.44 8.35 11.82
N LEU A 42 -3.67 8.75 12.15
CA LEU A 42 -4.30 8.41 13.42
C LEU A 42 -4.79 6.95 13.44
N MET A 43 -5.09 6.37 12.28
CA MET A 43 -5.60 5.01 12.09
C MET A 43 -4.52 3.92 12.24
N VAL A 44 -3.75 3.97 13.32
CA VAL A 44 -2.72 2.98 13.67
C VAL A 44 -3.17 1.98 14.73
N LYS A 45 -4.37 2.19 15.30
CA LYS A 45 -4.99 1.29 16.28
C LYS A 45 -6.39 0.90 15.85
N ASP A 46 -6.79 -0.33 16.19
CA ASP A 46 -8.12 -0.86 15.90
C ASP A 46 -9.26 0.06 16.37
N GLU A 47 -9.16 0.59 17.59
CA GLU A 47 -10.16 1.51 18.16
C GLU A 47 -10.41 2.74 17.27
N PHE A 48 -9.35 3.31 16.69
CA PHE A 48 -9.44 4.48 15.82
C PHE A 48 -9.93 4.13 14.42
N CYS A 49 -9.55 2.96 13.91
CA CYS A 49 -10.07 2.45 12.64
C CYS A 49 -11.59 2.22 12.72
N VAL A 50 -12.06 1.61 13.81
CA VAL A 50 -13.50 1.36 14.04
C VAL A 50 -14.26 2.68 14.23
N GLU A 51 -13.78 3.59 15.08
CA GLU A 51 -14.43 4.88 15.31
C GLU A 51 -14.56 5.69 14.01
N ALA A 52 -13.50 5.75 13.21
CA ALA A 52 -13.54 6.49 11.96
C ALA A 52 -14.53 5.91 10.94
N VAL A 53 -14.64 4.58 10.84
CA VAL A 53 -15.65 3.95 9.97
C VAL A 53 -17.06 4.27 10.48
N GLN A 54 -17.31 4.22 11.80
CA GLN A 54 -18.59 4.60 12.39
C GLN A 54 -18.95 6.08 12.14
N LEU A 55 -17.95 6.94 12.00
CA LEU A 55 -18.11 8.36 11.68
C LEU A 55 -18.22 8.64 10.16
N GLY A 56 -18.24 7.60 9.32
CA GLY A 56 -18.43 7.74 7.87
C GLY A 56 -17.15 8.00 7.07
N ALA A 57 -15.97 7.59 7.56
CA ALA A 57 -14.70 7.77 6.84
C ALA A 57 -14.70 7.06 5.47
N LEU A 58 -15.36 5.91 5.35
CA LEU A 58 -15.51 5.22 4.07
C LEU A 58 -16.42 5.97 3.10
N ASP A 59 -17.54 6.51 3.60
CA ASP A 59 -18.47 7.30 2.78
C ASP A 59 -17.79 8.57 2.26
N LEU A 60 -16.99 9.22 3.11
CA LEU A 60 -16.18 10.38 2.72
C LEU A 60 -15.17 10.01 1.63
N ALA A 61 -14.41 8.94 1.84
CA ALA A 61 -13.44 8.51 0.86
C ALA A 61 -14.12 8.18 -0.48
N VAL A 62 -15.22 7.41 -0.47
CA VAL A 62 -15.99 7.08 -1.68
C VAL A 62 -16.55 8.32 -2.35
N HIS A 63 -17.03 9.30 -1.59
CA HIS A 63 -17.49 10.57 -2.14
C HIS A 63 -16.35 11.27 -2.90
N VAL A 64 -15.20 11.47 -2.25
CA VAL A 64 -14.02 12.08 -2.88
C VAL A 64 -13.58 11.31 -4.12
N LEU A 65 -13.49 9.98 -4.04
CA LEU A 65 -13.10 9.15 -5.17
C LEU A 65 -14.04 9.28 -6.37
N ASN A 66 -15.31 9.66 -6.17
CA ASN A 66 -16.27 9.82 -7.25
C ASN A 66 -16.33 11.24 -7.84
N LEU A 67 -15.72 12.23 -7.20
CA LEU A 67 -15.73 13.63 -7.68
C LEU A 67 -14.95 13.78 -9.00
N HIS A 68 -13.76 13.18 -9.10
CA HIS A 68 -12.82 13.48 -10.18
C HIS A 68 -12.54 12.29 -11.13
N VAL A 69 -13.41 11.26 -11.15
CA VAL A 69 -13.26 10.11 -12.09
C VAL A 69 -13.44 10.51 -13.56
N PHE A 70 -13.95 11.71 -13.82
CA PHE A 70 -14.27 12.22 -15.15
C PHE A 70 -13.48 13.47 -15.55
N GLU A 71 -12.50 13.90 -14.76
CA GLU A 71 -11.68 15.05 -15.15
C GLU A 71 -10.78 14.70 -16.33
N GLU A 72 -10.80 15.56 -17.35
CA GLU A 72 -10.02 15.39 -18.59
C GLU A 72 -8.50 15.52 -18.35
N ASP A 73 -8.09 16.14 -17.23
CA ASP A 73 -6.68 16.32 -16.84
C ASP A 73 -6.33 15.55 -15.56
N ALA A 74 -6.36 14.22 -15.64
CA ALA A 74 -5.90 13.34 -14.57
C ALA A 74 -4.36 13.26 -14.47
N THR A 75 -3.62 14.19 -15.08
CA THR A 75 -2.16 14.10 -15.19
C THR A 75 -1.43 14.86 -14.07
N GLY A 76 -0.24 14.38 -13.72
CA GLY A 76 0.60 15.03 -12.72
C GLY A 76 -0.01 15.04 -11.32
N ASP A 77 -0.10 16.23 -10.75
CA ASP A 77 -0.41 16.47 -9.35
C ASP A 77 -1.89 16.80 -9.08
N SER A 78 -2.78 16.68 -10.07
CA SER A 78 -4.21 17.02 -9.96
C SER A 78 -5.00 16.11 -9.02
N MET A 79 -4.56 14.87 -8.81
CA MET A 79 -5.33 13.84 -8.10
C MET A 79 -4.89 13.64 -6.63
N LYS A 80 -4.57 14.72 -5.89
CA LYS A 80 -4.06 14.59 -4.50
C LYS A 80 -5.13 14.12 -3.53
N LEU A 81 -6.37 14.57 -3.70
CA LEU A 81 -7.48 14.23 -2.82
C LEU A 81 -7.80 12.72 -2.90
N GLU A 82 -7.79 12.14 -4.09
CA GLU A 82 -8.01 10.71 -4.31
C GLU A 82 -6.94 9.87 -3.62
N ARG A 83 -5.67 10.28 -3.74
CA ARG A 83 -4.57 9.57 -3.06
C ARG A 83 -4.75 9.58 -1.54
N HIS A 84 -5.23 10.69 -0.98
CA HIS A 84 -5.51 10.78 0.44
C HIS A 84 -6.76 9.97 0.83
N ALA A 85 -7.80 9.95 0.00
CA ALA A 85 -8.98 9.11 0.20
C ALA A 85 -8.61 7.61 0.19
N LEU A 86 -7.79 7.18 -0.77
CA LEU A 86 -7.25 5.81 -0.82
C LEU A 86 -6.38 5.51 0.41
N SER A 87 -5.60 6.49 0.89
CA SER A 87 -4.80 6.33 2.11
C SER A 87 -5.66 6.13 3.35
N ILE A 88 -6.80 6.83 3.45
CA ILE A 88 -7.80 6.59 4.50
C ILE A 88 -8.36 5.17 4.40
N ILE A 89 -8.82 4.74 3.21
CA ILE A 89 -9.36 3.38 3.00
C ILE A 89 -8.32 2.33 3.40
N LYS A 90 -7.07 2.49 2.96
CA LYS A 90 -5.98 1.58 3.31
C LYS A 90 -5.70 1.54 4.81
N ALA A 91 -5.77 2.69 5.48
CA ALA A 91 -5.50 2.78 6.91
C ALA A 91 -6.61 2.12 7.75
N VAL A 92 -7.90 2.34 7.43
CA VAL A 92 -8.99 1.63 8.12
C VAL A 92 -8.98 0.12 7.86
N ALA A 93 -8.45 -0.31 6.72
CA ALA A 93 -8.20 -1.73 6.41
C ALA A 93 -7.10 -2.35 7.31
N GLY A 94 -6.47 -1.59 8.21
CA GLY A 94 -5.63 -2.15 9.28
C GLY A 94 -6.41 -3.04 10.25
N ASN A 95 -7.71 -2.82 10.39
CA ASN A 95 -8.61 -3.63 11.20
C ASN A 95 -9.32 -4.69 10.34
N ASP A 96 -9.34 -5.95 10.79
CA ASP A 96 -9.84 -7.08 9.99
C ASP A 96 -11.36 -7.03 9.73
N ASP A 97 -12.17 -6.52 10.67
CA ASP A 97 -13.62 -6.34 10.46
C ASP A 97 -13.90 -5.24 9.43
N ASN A 98 -13.16 -4.13 9.50
CA ASN A 98 -13.25 -3.06 8.51
C ASN A 98 -12.86 -3.54 7.12
N LYS A 99 -11.90 -4.47 6.96
CA LYS A 99 -11.58 -5.03 5.63
C LYS A 99 -12.79 -5.68 4.98
N VAL A 100 -13.61 -6.38 5.77
CA VAL A 100 -14.86 -7.00 5.28
C VAL A 100 -15.80 -5.91 4.79
N LEU A 101 -16.03 -4.86 5.59
CA LEU A 101 -16.88 -3.72 5.20
C LEU A 101 -16.41 -3.05 3.90
N ILE A 102 -15.09 -2.89 3.73
CA ILE A 102 -14.51 -2.30 2.51
C ILE A 102 -14.72 -3.23 1.30
N ALA A 103 -14.49 -4.52 1.47
CA ALA A 103 -14.61 -5.52 0.41
C ALA A 103 -16.06 -5.75 -0.03
N GLU A 104 -17.02 -5.59 0.88
CA GLU A 104 -18.46 -5.70 0.62
C GLU A 104 -19.10 -4.41 0.13
N GLY A 105 -18.45 -3.27 0.42
CA GLY A 105 -19.00 -1.95 0.20
C GLY A 105 -18.60 -1.28 -1.13
N PRO A 106 -19.08 -0.05 -1.35
CA PRO A 106 -18.77 0.74 -2.54
C PRO A 106 -17.29 1.17 -2.62
N ALA A 107 -16.55 1.12 -1.52
CA ALA A 107 -15.14 1.49 -1.47
C ALA A 107 -14.25 0.61 -2.38
N LEU A 108 -14.47 -0.70 -2.40
CA LEU A 108 -13.77 -1.59 -3.32
C LEU A 108 -14.08 -1.23 -4.79
N GLN A 109 -15.36 -1.05 -5.12
CA GLN A 109 -15.80 -0.74 -6.48
C GLN A 109 -15.23 0.60 -6.97
N ALA A 110 -15.24 1.64 -6.13
CA ALA A 110 -14.64 2.93 -6.44
C ALA A 110 -13.12 2.82 -6.66
N THR A 111 -12.43 2.04 -5.81
CA THR A 111 -10.99 1.80 -5.93
C THR A 111 -10.65 1.09 -7.24
N VAL A 112 -11.35 0.01 -7.59
CA VAL A 112 -11.09 -0.76 -8.81
C VAL A 112 -11.44 0.03 -10.07
N LYS A 113 -12.52 0.83 -10.03
CA LYS A 113 -12.84 1.76 -11.11
C LYS A 113 -11.68 2.73 -11.34
N LEU A 114 -11.17 3.34 -10.28
CA LEU A 114 -10.06 4.28 -10.36
C LEU A 114 -8.77 3.63 -10.87
N MET A 115 -8.45 2.40 -10.44
CA MET A 115 -7.32 1.61 -10.99
C MET A 115 -7.46 1.41 -12.49
N SER A 116 -8.68 1.14 -12.96
CA SER A 116 -8.98 0.79 -14.36
C SER A 116 -9.09 2.00 -15.28
N THR A 117 -9.19 3.21 -14.72
CA THR A 117 -9.28 4.47 -15.46
C THR A 117 -8.08 5.36 -15.18
N VAL A 118 -8.16 6.16 -14.12
CA VAL A 118 -7.18 7.18 -13.74
C VAL A 118 -5.82 6.57 -13.42
N GLY A 119 -5.78 5.42 -12.74
CA GLY A 119 -4.53 4.78 -12.32
C GLY A 119 -3.62 4.37 -13.48
N LEU A 120 -4.18 4.17 -14.68
CA LEU A 120 -3.42 3.83 -15.89
C LEU A 120 -2.63 5.02 -16.44
N VAL A 121 -3.05 6.25 -16.13
CA VAL A 121 -2.38 7.49 -16.57
C VAL A 121 -1.69 8.23 -15.41
N ASN A 122 -2.22 8.10 -14.19
CA ASN A 122 -1.66 8.67 -12.97
C ASN A 122 -1.07 7.57 -12.09
N ILE A 123 0.24 7.39 -12.20
CA ILE A 123 0.99 6.34 -11.49
C ILE A 123 0.81 6.40 -9.98
N ALA A 124 0.73 7.60 -9.39
CA ALA A 124 0.57 7.76 -7.95
C ALA A 124 -0.81 7.31 -7.45
N VAL A 125 -1.86 7.57 -8.25
CA VAL A 125 -3.21 7.04 -7.97
C VAL A 125 -3.25 5.53 -8.16
N GLY A 126 -2.64 5.03 -9.23
CA GLY A 126 -2.51 3.59 -9.47
C GLY A 126 -1.83 2.87 -8.31
N GLU A 127 -0.74 3.44 -7.79
CA GLU A 127 0.01 2.89 -6.66
C GLU A 127 -0.83 2.88 -5.37
N ALA A 128 -1.46 4.02 -5.04
CA ALA A 128 -2.31 4.11 -3.86
C ALA A 128 -3.48 3.10 -3.92
N SER A 129 -4.08 2.92 -5.10
CA SER A 129 -5.19 2.00 -5.31
C SER A 129 -4.75 0.53 -5.24
N ALA A 130 -3.60 0.19 -5.83
CA ALA A 130 -2.98 -1.13 -5.68
C ALA A 130 -2.69 -1.45 -4.20
N GLY A 131 -2.25 -0.44 -3.44
CA GLY A 131 -2.03 -0.55 -2.00
C GLY A 131 -3.30 -0.86 -1.20
N VAL A 132 -4.46 -0.30 -1.60
CA VAL A 132 -5.76 -0.58 -0.99
C VAL A 132 -6.18 -2.04 -1.23
N VAL A 133 -6.18 -2.51 -2.48
CA VAL A 133 -6.58 -3.89 -2.79
C VAL A 133 -5.65 -4.92 -2.14
N GLY A 134 -4.35 -4.61 -2.06
CA GLY A 134 -3.38 -5.42 -1.33
C GLY A 134 -3.63 -5.48 0.18
N ALA A 135 -4.09 -4.39 0.79
CA ALA A 135 -4.43 -4.35 2.22
C ALA A 135 -5.72 -5.14 2.52
N ILE A 136 -6.73 -5.03 1.64
CA ILE A 136 -8.02 -5.73 1.75
C ILE A 136 -7.83 -7.26 1.68
N GLY A 137 -7.02 -7.74 0.74
CA GLY A 137 -6.73 -9.17 0.55
C GLY A 137 -5.77 -9.76 1.58
N LEU A 138 -5.05 -8.92 2.35
CA LEU A 138 -4.03 -9.40 3.28
C LEU A 138 -4.64 -10.32 4.35
N ARG A 139 -4.21 -11.58 4.31
CA ARG A 139 -4.63 -12.68 5.20
C ARG A 139 -6.12 -13.04 5.10
N SER A 140 -6.84 -12.62 4.06
CA SER A 140 -8.27 -12.89 3.89
C SER A 140 -8.59 -13.45 2.50
N GLU A 141 -8.82 -14.76 2.43
CA GLU A 141 -9.18 -15.45 1.17
C GLU A 141 -10.51 -14.95 0.60
N SER A 142 -11.52 -14.75 1.46
CA SER A 142 -12.82 -14.22 1.07
C SER A 142 -12.72 -12.82 0.47
N ASN A 143 -11.87 -11.94 1.03
CA ASN A 143 -11.70 -10.61 0.47
C ASN A 143 -10.92 -10.64 -0.85
N SER A 144 -9.92 -11.52 -0.98
CA SER A 144 -9.24 -11.75 -2.25
C SER A 144 -10.21 -12.20 -3.35
N GLN A 145 -11.18 -13.05 -3.01
CA GLN A 145 -12.25 -13.47 -3.92
C GLN A 145 -13.10 -12.27 -4.37
N ARG A 146 -13.52 -11.41 -3.44
CA ARG A 146 -14.29 -10.20 -3.77
C ARG A 146 -13.51 -9.25 -4.68
N VAL A 147 -12.20 -9.11 -4.46
CA VAL A 147 -11.32 -8.32 -5.35
C VAL A 147 -11.31 -8.92 -6.76
N LEU A 148 -11.24 -10.25 -6.90
CA LEU A 148 -11.37 -10.92 -8.19
C LEU A 148 -12.71 -10.65 -8.86
N GLU A 149 -13.82 -10.82 -8.14
CA GLU A 149 -15.18 -10.59 -8.65
C GLU A 149 -15.41 -9.14 -9.11
N SER A 150 -14.73 -8.17 -8.47
CA SER A 150 -14.78 -6.76 -8.89
C SER A 150 -13.92 -6.43 -10.12
N GLY A 151 -13.16 -7.38 -10.68
CA GLY A 151 -12.20 -7.13 -11.76
C GLY A 151 -10.90 -6.47 -11.28
N GLY A 152 -10.62 -6.52 -9.98
CA GLY A 152 -9.46 -5.89 -9.36
C GLY A 152 -8.14 -6.53 -9.78
N ILE A 153 -8.14 -7.83 -10.10
CA ILE A 153 -6.95 -8.54 -10.58
C ILE A 153 -6.56 -8.04 -11.98
N GLU A 154 -7.51 -7.93 -12.90
CA GLU A 154 -7.29 -7.34 -14.23
C GLU A 154 -6.73 -5.92 -14.14
N ALA A 155 -7.32 -5.09 -13.29
CA ALA A 155 -6.87 -3.72 -13.09
C ALA A 155 -5.44 -3.67 -12.54
N LEU A 156 -5.11 -4.53 -11.56
CA LEU A 156 -3.79 -4.62 -10.95
C LEU A 156 -2.71 -5.06 -11.96
N ILE A 157 -3.04 -6.04 -12.80
CA ILE A 157 -2.12 -6.52 -13.86
C ILE A 157 -1.92 -5.44 -14.93
N ARG A 158 -2.95 -4.68 -15.31
CA ARG A 158 -2.81 -3.54 -16.23
C ARG A 158 -1.91 -2.44 -15.65
N LEU A 159 -2.05 -2.11 -14.37
CA LEU A 159 -1.15 -1.14 -13.72
C LEU A 159 0.31 -1.60 -13.76
N LEU A 160 0.56 -2.89 -13.47
CA LEU A 160 1.92 -3.45 -13.57
C LEU A 160 2.44 -3.38 -15.01
N ASP A 161 1.60 -3.62 -16.00
CA ASP A 161 1.95 -3.54 -17.43
C ASP A 161 2.32 -2.12 -17.87
N VAL A 162 1.55 -1.11 -17.43
CA VAL A 162 1.87 0.31 -17.64
C VAL A 162 3.23 0.66 -17.01
N ALA A 163 3.47 0.18 -15.79
CA ALA A 163 4.69 0.48 -15.04
C ALA A 163 5.96 -0.08 -15.73
N ILE A 164 5.88 -1.24 -16.39
CA ILE A 164 7.01 -1.88 -17.08
C ILE A 164 7.10 -1.56 -18.57
N THR A 165 6.23 -0.69 -19.10
CA THR A 165 6.26 -0.28 -20.51
C THR A 165 7.28 0.85 -20.71
N VAL A 166 8.19 0.64 -21.67
CA VAL A 166 9.41 1.45 -21.89
C VAL A 166 9.12 2.81 -22.56
N GLY A 167 7.90 3.04 -23.04
CA GLY A 167 7.60 4.11 -24.01
C GLY A 167 7.72 5.57 -23.55
N GLU A 168 7.71 5.88 -22.25
CA GLU A 168 7.48 7.28 -21.81
C GLU A 168 8.31 7.72 -20.58
N THR A 169 9.21 6.89 -20.07
CA THR A 169 9.91 7.20 -18.82
C THR A 169 11.10 8.13 -19.07
N LYS A 170 10.88 9.45 -19.00
CA LYS A 170 11.96 10.44 -19.00
C LYS A 170 12.15 11.01 -17.59
N GLY A 171 13.36 10.85 -17.06
CA GLY A 171 13.76 11.43 -15.77
C GLY A 171 13.66 10.46 -14.59
N GLU A 172 14.48 10.74 -13.57
CA GLU A 172 14.65 9.91 -12.37
C GLU A 172 13.34 9.78 -11.55
N ALA A 173 12.59 10.88 -11.40
CA ALA A 173 11.33 10.88 -10.64
C ALA A 173 10.25 9.98 -11.27
N ALA A 174 10.12 9.99 -12.60
CA ALA A 174 9.20 9.13 -13.33
C ALA A 174 9.60 7.66 -13.19
N MET A 175 10.90 7.36 -13.27
CA MET A 175 11.42 6.00 -13.06
C MET A 175 11.16 5.51 -11.64
N LYS A 176 11.41 6.33 -10.61
CA LYS A 176 11.14 6.00 -9.22
C LYS A 176 9.66 5.72 -8.96
N SER A 177 8.76 6.50 -9.56
CA SER A 177 7.31 6.32 -9.42
C SER A 177 6.86 4.99 -10.03
N LYS A 178 7.33 4.66 -11.25
CA LYS A 178 7.03 3.36 -11.89
C LYS A 178 7.60 2.17 -11.11
N MET A 179 8.81 2.33 -10.58
CA MET A 179 9.45 1.34 -9.70
C MET A 179 8.63 1.11 -8.41
N SER A 180 8.14 2.18 -7.78
CA SER A 180 7.27 2.10 -6.59
C SER A 180 5.95 1.41 -6.90
N LEU A 181 5.31 1.77 -8.02
CA LEU A 181 4.10 1.11 -8.50
C LEU A 181 4.33 -0.39 -8.73
N CYS A 182 5.41 -0.79 -9.40
CA CYS A 182 5.74 -2.21 -9.60
C CYS A 182 5.85 -2.97 -8.28
N ARG A 183 6.57 -2.39 -7.31
CA ARG A 183 6.75 -2.98 -5.98
C ARG A 183 5.41 -3.16 -5.28
N THR A 184 4.57 -2.14 -5.30
CA THR A 184 3.24 -2.17 -4.68
C THR A 184 2.31 -3.17 -5.36
N CYS A 185 2.29 -3.24 -6.70
CA CYS A 185 1.53 -4.24 -7.44
C CYS A 185 1.97 -5.67 -7.09
N CYS A 186 3.28 -5.93 -6.98
CA CYS A 186 3.79 -7.24 -6.58
C CYS A 186 3.38 -7.60 -5.13
N GLN A 187 3.40 -6.64 -4.21
CA GLN A 187 2.92 -6.86 -2.83
C GLN A 187 1.42 -7.15 -2.78
N ALA A 188 0.63 -6.41 -3.55
CA ALA A 188 -0.81 -6.62 -3.65
C ALA A 188 -1.14 -8.00 -4.22
N LEU A 189 -0.51 -8.39 -5.35
CA LEU A 189 -0.66 -9.71 -5.93
C LEU A 189 -0.32 -10.81 -4.93
N ARG A 190 0.83 -10.70 -4.25
CA ARG A 190 1.24 -11.65 -3.21
C ARG A 190 0.17 -11.84 -2.13
N ASN A 191 -0.39 -10.74 -1.63
CA ASN A 191 -1.44 -10.79 -0.60
C ASN A 191 -2.71 -11.46 -1.10
N LEU A 192 -3.07 -11.24 -2.37
CA LEU A 192 -4.29 -11.76 -2.99
C LEU A 192 -4.18 -13.26 -3.35
N VAL A 193 -3.05 -13.69 -3.92
CA VAL A 193 -2.86 -15.08 -4.41
C VAL A 193 -2.48 -16.08 -3.32
N GLY A 194 -1.90 -15.62 -2.20
CA GLY A 194 -1.23 -16.50 -1.24
C GLY A 194 -2.12 -17.57 -0.60
N ARG A 195 -3.44 -17.37 -0.58
CA ARG A 195 -4.43 -18.31 -0.02
C ARG A 195 -5.64 -18.56 -0.91
N ASN A 196 -5.65 -18.03 -2.13
CA ASN A 196 -6.79 -18.18 -3.04
C ASN A 196 -6.31 -18.73 -4.39
N VAL A 197 -6.73 -19.96 -4.71
CA VAL A 197 -6.31 -20.68 -5.91
C VAL A 197 -6.90 -20.03 -7.17
N GLU A 198 -8.15 -19.60 -7.13
CA GLU A 198 -8.81 -18.99 -8.29
C GLU A 198 -8.18 -17.65 -8.66
N VAL A 199 -7.90 -16.81 -7.66
CA VAL A 199 -7.17 -15.54 -7.83
C VAL A 199 -5.78 -15.78 -8.43
N LYS A 200 -5.09 -16.84 -7.96
CA LYS A 200 -3.78 -17.23 -8.48
C LYS A 200 -3.85 -17.65 -9.94
N GLU A 201 -4.76 -18.56 -10.28
CA GLU A 201 -4.97 -19.04 -11.66
C GLU A 201 -5.32 -17.87 -12.58
N LYS A 202 -6.19 -16.97 -12.13
CA LYS A 202 -6.55 -15.77 -12.88
C LYS A 202 -5.34 -14.86 -13.11
N ALA A 203 -4.57 -14.57 -12.06
CA ALA A 203 -3.38 -13.72 -12.17
C ALA A 203 -2.36 -14.32 -13.16
N LEU A 204 -2.10 -15.62 -13.07
CA LEU A 204 -1.20 -16.33 -13.99
C LEU A 204 -1.73 -16.29 -15.44
N ALA A 205 -3.02 -16.52 -15.64
CA ALA A 205 -3.65 -16.44 -16.97
C ALA A 205 -3.55 -15.03 -17.61
N LEU A 206 -3.48 -13.98 -16.79
CA LEU A 206 -3.27 -12.60 -17.22
C LEU A 206 -1.79 -12.23 -17.41
N GLY A 207 -0.87 -13.17 -17.22
CA GLY A 207 0.57 -12.97 -17.41
C GLY A 207 1.30 -12.35 -16.21
N ALA A 208 0.79 -12.52 -14.99
CA ALA A 208 1.41 -11.96 -13.79
C ALA A 208 2.88 -12.36 -13.62
N GLU A 209 3.23 -13.61 -13.93
CA GLU A 209 4.60 -14.11 -13.85
C GLU A 209 5.56 -13.32 -14.74
N GLU A 210 5.27 -13.24 -16.04
CA GLU A 210 6.13 -12.56 -17.01
C GLU A 210 6.33 -11.09 -16.61
N LYS A 211 5.25 -10.42 -16.19
CA LYS A 211 5.28 -9.01 -15.80
C LYS A 211 6.08 -8.78 -14.51
N ALA A 212 5.92 -9.63 -13.50
CA ALA A 212 6.70 -9.53 -12.26
C ALA A 212 8.20 -9.77 -12.51
N ARG A 213 8.55 -10.74 -13.36
CA ARG A 213 9.94 -10.98 -13.78
C ARG A 213 10.52 -9.78 -14.53
N LYS A 214 9.77 -9.22 -15.48
CA LYS A 214 10.20 -8.03 -16.24
C LYS A 214 10.36 -6.81 -15.34
N ALA A 215 9.47 -6.60 -14.37
CA ALA A 215 9.59 -5.52 -13.39
C ALA A 215 10.89 -5.64 -12.57
N TRP A 216 11.20 -6.84 -12.09
CA TRP A 216 12.46 -7.10 -11.38
C TRP A 216 13.69 -6.91 -12.29
N GLN A 217 13.67 -7.43 -13.52
CA GLN A 217 14.78 -7.25 -14.47
C GLN A 217 15.03 -5.77 -14.79
N MET A 218 13.98 -4.96 -14.86
CA MET A 218 14.07 -3.53 -15.17
C MET A 218 14.56 -2.69 -13.99
N TYR A 219 14.14 -3.02 -12.76
CA TYR A 219 14.32 -2.16 -11.59
C TYR A 219 15.21 -2.75 -10.49
N GLY A 220 15.72 -3.97 -10.68
CA GLY A 220 16.63 -4.64 -9.76
C GLY A 220 16.02 -4.96 -8.40
N ASP A 221 16.86 -5.03 -7.38
CA ASP A 221 16.54 -5.60 -6.07
C ASP A 221 15.43 -4.87 -5.33
N TYR A 222 15.27 -3.56 -5.54
CA TYR A 222 14.19 -2.78 -4.91
C TYR A 222 12.80 -3.34 -5.24
N VAL A 223 12.58 -3.72 -6.50
CA VAL A 223 11.35 -4.42 -6.91
C VAL A 223 11.45 -5.91 -6.60
N GLY A 224 12.64 -6.50 -6.71
CA GLY A 224 12.93 -7.90 -6.37
C GLY A 224 12.44 -8.32 -4.99
N GLU A 225 12.58 -7.46 -3.97
CA GLU A 225 12.06 -7.70 -2.60
C GLU A 225 10.56 -8.04 -2.56
N ALA A 226 9.76 -7.48 -3.48
CA ALA A 226 8.34 -7.75 -3.60
C ALA A 226 8.03 -8.79 -4.69
N ALA A 227 8.77 -8.76 -5.80
CA ALA A 227 8.55 -9.64 -6.94
C ALA A 227 8.90 -11.10 -6.62
N HIS A 228 10.00 -11.38 -5.92
CA HIS A 228 10.39 -12.77 -5.60
C HIS A 228 9.37 -13.47 -4.70
N PRO A 229 8.90 -12.89 -3.58
CA PRO A 229 7.86 -13.52 -2.77
C PRO A 229 6.52 -13.64 -3.53
N CYS A 230 6.19 -12.67 -4.38
CA CYS A 230 5.00 -12.74 -5.24
C CYS A 230 5.04 -13.94 -6.18
N LEU A 231 6.15 -14.10 -6.93
CA LEU A 231 6.37 -15.23 -7.83
C LEU A 231 6.31 -16.58 -7.10
N ARG A 232 6.96 -16.68 -5.93
CA ARG A 232 6.90 -17.87 -5.09
C ARG A 232 5.46 -18.20 -4.66
N ASP A 233 4.70 -17.21 -4.20
CA ASP A 233 3.34 -17.44 -3.70
C ASP A 233 2.36 -17.78 -4.85
N MET A 234 2.68 -17.37 -6.10
CA MET A 234 2.03 -17.84 -7.32
C MET A 234 2.45 -19.25 -7.77
N GLY A 235 3.49 -19.84 -7.17
CA GLY A 235 4.02 -21.16 -7.54
C GLY A 235 5.00 -21.14 -8.71
N CYS A 236 5.50 -19.98 -9.11
CA CYS A 236 6.51 -19.84 -10.15
C CYS A 236 7.90 -20.21 -9.62
N GLU A 237 8.79 -20.66 -10.51
CA GLU A 237 10.18 -20.96 -10.13
C GLU A 237 10.96 -19.67 -9.84
N VAL A 238 11.58 -19.61 -8.65
CA VAL A 238 12.40 -18.47 -8.24
C VAL A 238 13.71 -18.98 -7.64
N GLU A 239 14.84 -18.56 -8.21
CA GLU A 239 16.14 -18.71 -7.55
C GLU A 239 16.25 -17.67 -6.43
N LEU A 240 16.06 -18.11 -5.18
CA LEU A 240 16.33 -17.27 -4.02
C LEU A 240 17.83 -17.30 -3.74
N ARG A 241 18.50 -16.14 -3.88
CA ARG A 241 19.88 -16.00 -3.40
C ARG A 241 19.85 -15.76 -1.90
N GLU A 242 20.33 -16.75 -1.12
CA GLU A 242 20.54 -16.57 0.31
C GLU A 242 21.68 -15.58 0.55
N LEU A 243 21.35 -14.36 1.00
CA LEU A 243 22.34 -13.31 1.32
C LEU A 243 23.02 -13.52 2.69
N TRP A 244 22.51 -14.44 3.51
CA TRP A 244 23.07 -14.75 4.82
C TRP A 244 23.12 -16.25 5.06
N THR A 245 24.33 -16.81 4.95
CA THR A 245 24.65 -18.10 5.57
C THR A 245 25.19 -17.78 6.96
N GLY A 246 24.39 -18.04 7.99
CA GLY A 246 24.82 -17.84 9.37
C GLY A 246 25.95 -18.79 9.72
N SER A 247 27.20 -18.34 9.50
CA SER A 247 28.37 -19.03 10.04
C SER A 247 28.37 -18.84 11.54
N VAL A 248 27.94 -19.86 12.28
CA VAL A 248 28.24 -19.97 13.71
C VAL A 248 29.73 -20.26 13.80
N ASP A 249 30.53 -19.21 14.03
CA ASP A 249 31.89 -19.40 14.48
C ASP A 249 31.82 -20.22 15.77
N LYS A 250 32.33 -21.46 15.71
CA LYS A 250 32.48 -22.30 16.90
C LYS A 250 33.37 -21.53 17.85
N VAL A 251 32.78 -20.97 18.92
CA VAL A 251 33.52 -20.44 20.06
C VAL A 251 34.47 -21.55 20.52
N GLN A 252 35.76 -21.39 20.27
CA GLN A 252 36.77 -22.30 20.79
C GLN A 252 36.76 -22.18 22.31
N ASP A 253 36.65 -23.35 22.94
CA ASP A 253 36.67 -23.60 24.37
C ASP A 253 37.72 -22.72 25.08
N SER A 254 37.27 -21.76 25.87
CA SER A 254 38.12 -20.79 26.59
C SER A 254 38.66 -21.37 27.90
N SER A 255 39.16 -22.61 27.87
CA SER A 255 39.78 -23.26 29.03
C SER A 255 41.29 -22.98 29.19
N ALA A 256 41.84 -21.97 28.50
CA ALA A 256 43.28 -21.71 28.49
C ALA A 256 43.63 -20.21 28.52
N VAL A 257 43.08 -19.42 29.44
CA VAL A 257 43.70 -18.15 29.87
C VAL A 257 43.49 -17.94 31.38
N LEU A 258 44.17 -18.76 32.20
CA LEU A 258 44.48 -18.39 33.57
C LEU A 258 45.86 -17.72 33.55
N GLY A 259 45.86 -16.38 33.54
CA GLY A 259 47.06 -15.55 33.56
C GLY A 259 46.86 -14.32 34.44
N ASP A 260 47.23 -14.47 35.71
CA ASP A 260 47.71 -13.47 36.68
C ASP A 260 46.90 -12.16 36.91
N PHE A 261 46.03 -12.20 37.93
CA PHE A 261 45.28 -11.06 38.48
C PHE A 261 46.07 -10.30 39.57
N SER A 262 47.33 -9.95 39.33
CA SER A 262 48.14 -9.18 40.27
C SER A 262 48.59 -7.83 39.69
N ARG A 263 47.63 -6.92 39.44
CA ARG A 263 47.79 -5.44 39.46
C ARG A 263 46.51 -4.77 38.96
N LEU A 264 45.52 -4.64 39.85
CA LEU A 264 44.50 -3.59 39.72
C LEU A 264 44.82 -2.55 40.79
N ASP A 265 45.47 -1.47 40.34
CA ASP A 265 45.69 -0.29 41.18
C ASP A 265 44.36 0.47 41.27
N THR A 266 43.88 0.56 42.50
CA THR A 266 42.66 1.23 42.93
C THR A 266 42.89 2.73 42.96
N THR A 267 42.17 3.52 42.14
CA THR A 267 41.75 4.88 42.53
C THR A 267 40.64 5.41 41.61
N LEU A 268 39.40 5.08 41.96
CA LEU A 268 38.24 5.92 41.69
C LEU A 268 38.11 6.89 42.88
N ARG A 269 38.26 8.19 42.63
CA ARG A 269 37.74 9.24 43.52
C ARG A 269 36.50 9.85 42.86
N LEU A 270 35.48 9.98 43.70
CA LEU A 270 34.14 10.53 43.46
C LEU A 270 34.13 11.85 42.71
#